data_AF-A0A969X9L9-F1
#
_entry.id   AF-A0A969X9L9-F1
#
_cell.length_a   1.000
_cell.length_b   1.000
_cell.length_c   1.000
_cell.angle_alpha   90.00
_cell.angle_beta   90.00
_cell.angle_gamma   90.00
#
_symmetry.space_group_name_H-M   'P 1'
#
loop_
_entity.id
_entity.type
_entity.pdbx_description
1 polymer ?
#
loop_
_entity_poly.entity_id
_entity_poly.type
_entity_poly.pdbx_seq_one_letter_code
_entity_poly.pdbx_strand_id
1 'polypeptide(L)' 'CYALEGAYPPALEYLEANYGLIIDRENYDYYYEVVGANIRPIIEVQSK' A
#
# COMPACT_ATOMS: atom_id res chain seq x y z
N CYS A 1 -7.19 -7.34 2.73
CA CYS A 1 -5.96 -7.80 2.08
C CYS A 1 -5.35 -8.97 2.83
N TYR A 2 -4.28 -8.87 3.64
CA TYR A 2 -3.60 -10.08 4.19
C TYR A 2 -4.50 -11.07 4.95
N ALA A 3 -5.31 -10.59 5.90
CA ALA A 3 -6.21 -11.46 6.66
C ALA A 3 -7.34 -12.08 5.82
N LEU A 4 -7.69 -11.45 4.69
CA LEU A 4 -8.80 -11.87 3.82
C LEU A 4 -8.33 -12.69 2.61
N GLU A 5 -7.16 -12.37 2.08
CA GLU A 5 -6.60 -12.89 0.83
C GLU A 5 -5.38 -13.79 1.05
N GLY A 6 -4.81 -13.80 2.26
CA GLY A 6 -3.61 -14.54 2.58
C GLY A 6 -2.31 -13.93 2.02
N ALA A 7 -2.36 -12.72 1.47
CA ALA A 7 -1.21 -12.01 0.90
C ALA A 7 -1.30 -10.49 1.10
N TYR A 8 -0.14 -9.84 1.21
CA TYR A 8 -0.04 -8.39 1.28
C TYR A 8 -0.31 -7.81 -0.11
N PRO A 9 -0.97 -6.63 -0.19
CA PRO A 9 -1.25 -5.99 -1.46
C PRO A 9 0.02 -5.78 -2.27
N PRO A 10 0.00 -6.03 -3.59
CA PRO A 10 1.19 -5.87 -4.42
C PRO A 10 1.57 -4.41 -4.65
N ALA A 11 0.63 -3.47 -4.51
CA ALA A 11 0.84 -2.05 -4.73
C ALA A 11 -0.22 -1.20 -4.03
N LEU A 12 0.00 0.12 -3.94
CA LEU A 12 -0.98 1.08 -3.42
C LEU A 12 -2.20 1.21 -4.35
N GLU A 13 -2.00 1.16 -5.66
CA GLU A 13 -3.08 1.23 -6.66
C GLU A 13 -4.07 0.06 -6.50
N TYR A 14 -3.57 -1.10 -6.10
CA TYR A 14 -4.41 -2.25 -5.79
C TYR A 14 -5.36 -1.94 -4.62
N LEU A 15 -4.87 -1.25 -3.60
CA LEU A 15 -5.67 -0.83 -2.45
C LEU A 15 -6.70 0.24 -2.83
N GLU A 16 -6.35 1.19 -3.70
CA GLU A 16 -7.30 2.19 -4.18
C GLU A 16 -8.44 1.54 -4.98
N ALA A 17 -8.11 0.62 -5.89
CA ALA A 17 -9.09 -0.01 -6.78
C ALA A 17 -10.00 -1.03 -6.07
N ASN A 18 -9.48 -1.78 -5.10
CA ASN A 18 -10.21 -2.92 -4.50
C ASN A 18 -10.70 -2.66 -3.08
N TYR A 19 -10.11 -1.70 -2.38
CA TYR A 19 -10.38 -1.43 -0.97
C TYR A 19 -10.79 0.01 -0.68
N GLY A 20 -10.90 0.86 -1.72
CA GLY A 20 -11.31 2.25 -1.58
C GLY A 20 -10.31 3.09 -0.78
N LEU A 21 -9.04 2.70 -0.78
CA LEU A 21 -7.98 3.56 -0.22
C LEU A 21 -7.97 4.87 -1.00
N ILE A 22 -7.88 6.00 -0.28
CA ILE A 22 -7.77 7.33 -0.87
C ILE A 22 -6.38 7.87 -0.52
N ILE A 23 -5.62 8.23 -1.54
CA ILE A 23 -4.24 8.70 -1.39
C ILE A 23 -4.18 10.19 -1.74
N ASP A 24 -3.73 11.00 -0.78
CA ASP A 24 -3.50 12.42 -0.97
C ASP A 24 -2.13 12.65 -1.62
N ARG A 25 -2.11 12.54 -2.95
CA ARG A 25 -0.92 12.78 -3.77
C ARG A 25 -0.55 14.25 -3.89
N GLU A 26 -1.37 15.18 -3.37
CA GLU A 26 -1.06 16.60 -3.40
C GLU A 26 -0.04 16.92 -2.31
N ASN A 27 -0.28 16.47 -1.07
CA ASN A 27 0.49 16.86 0.11
C ASN A 27 1.56 15.85 0.55
N TYR A 28 1.48 14.60 0.09
CA TYR A 28 2.36 13.53 0.57
C TYR A 28 2.99 12.72 -0.55
N ASP A 29 4.19 12.23 -0.28
CA ASP A 29 4.86 11.19 -1.05
C ASP A 29 4.82 9.88 -0.27
N TYR A 30 4.46 8.80 -0.96
CA TYR A 30 4.25 7.47 -0.38
C TYR A 30 5.26 6.48 -0.95
N TYR A 31 6.08 5.89 -0.08
CA TYR A 31 6.93 4.77 -0.42
C TYR A 31 6.28 3.48 0.05
N TYR A 32 6.08 2.55 -0.87
CA TYR A 32 5.48 1.25 -0.60
C TYR A 32 6.27 0.16 -1.32
N GLU A 33 7.04 -0.61 -0.56
CA GLU A 33 7.90 -1.67 -1.09
C GLU A 33 7.43 -3.04 -0.60
N VAL A 34 7.16 -3.92 -1.56
CA VAL A 34 6.77 -5.31 -1.31
C VAL A 34 7.98 -6.22 -1.51
N VAL A 35 8.46 -6.80 -0.41
CA VAL A 35 9.59 -7.73 -0.43
C VAL A 35 9.14 -9.17 -0.76
N GLY A 36 7.87 -9.50 -0.46
CA GLY A 36 7.25 -10.79 -0.78
C GLY A 36 5.81 -10.85 -0.30
N ALA A 37 5.00 -11.72 -0.91
CA ALA A 37 3.55 -11.76 -0.67
C ALA A 37 3.14 -11.98 0.81
N ASN A 38 3.98 -12.67 1.59
CA ASN A 38 3.71 -12.96 3.01
C ASN A 38 4.60 -12.21 3.99
N ILE A 39 5.36 -11.24 3.51
CA ILE A 39 6.21 -10.38 4.33
C ILE A 39 5.57 -9.01 4.36
N ARG A 40 5.45 -8.43 5.56
CA ARG A 40 4.88 -7.10 5.72
C ARG A 40 5.66 -6.10 4.84
N PRO A 41 4.97 -5.32 3.99
CA PRO A 41 5.62 -4.32 3.15
C PRO A 41 6.26 -3.23 4.00
N ILE A 42 7.30 -2.61 3.44
CA ILE A 42 7.89 -1.38 3.98
C ILE A 42 7.03 -0.23 3.50
N ILE A 43 6.58 0.60 4.44
CA ILE A 43 5.70 1.73 4.15
C ILE A 43 6.28 2.96 4.83
N GLU A 44 6.47 4.01 4.05
CA GLU A 44 6.88 5.33 4.53
C GLU A 44 6.03 6.41 3.87
N VAL A 45 5.71 7.46 4.64
CA VAL A 45 4.95 8.61 4.16
C VAL A 45 5.71 9.86 4.56
N GLN A 46 6.00 10.70 3.58
CA GLN A 46 6.69 11.97 3.78
C GLN A 46 5.77 13.11 3.36
N SER A 47 5.73 14.18 4.16
CA SER A 47 5.12 15.44 3.70
C SER A 47 6.01 16.02 2.61
N LYS A 48 5.39 16.61 1.60
CA LYS A 48 6.08 17.55 0.73
C LYS A 48 6.44 18.83 1.48
#